data_AF-L7CJ18-F1
#
_entry.id   AF-L7CJ18-F1
#
_cell.length_a   1.000
_cell.length_b   1.000
_cell.length_c   1.000
_cell.angle_alpha   90.00
_cell.angle_beta   90.00
_cell.angle_gamma   90.00
#
_symmetry.space_group_name_H-M   'P 1'
#
loop_
_entity.id
_entity.type
_entity.pdbx_description
1 polymer ?
#
loop_
_entity_poly.entity_id
_entity_poly.type
_entity_poly.pdbx_seq_one_letter_code
_entity_poly.pdbx_strand_id
1 'polypeptide(L)'
;MGAPDALVRDGENASQTILINAAFLQEIKDSNPNLWHAASELRAMCESDEWDAETTTRDHIKQFVRALGELRDLISLQFGLEESYGYLHASGPPPQLAPLQPDFEDVQKQLRQALEQHCRLYLDLCDLVEQSEELQYRGCDRSALLAFAEQVAQFSREMTRHERLEAELIEREL
;
A
#
# COMPACT_ATOMS: atom_id res chain seq x y z
N MET A 1 54.59 16.95 18.61
CA MET A 1 53.34 17.05 19.40
C MET A 1 52.19 16.96 18.41
N GLY A 2 51.88 15.73 17.97
CA GLY A 2 50.86 15.47 16.96
C GLY A 2 49.53 15.21 17.65
N ALA A 3 48.48 15.90 17.22
CA ALA A 3 47.12 15.65 17.67
C ALA A 3 46.67 14.24 17.23
N PRO A 4 45.88 13.53 18.05
CA PRO A 4 45.34 12.23 17.68
C PRO A 4 44.24 12.36 16.62
N ASP A 5 44.32 11.44 15.67
CA ASP A 5 43.39 11.18 14.58
C ASP A 5 41.93 11.13 15.05
N ALA A 6 41.08 11.84 14.33
CA ALA A 6 39.65 11.77 14.51
C ALA A 6 39.19 10.33 14.20
N LEU A 7 38.44 9.74 15.14
CA LEU A 7 37.68 8.51 14.91
C LEU A 7 36.81 8.69 13.66
N VAL A 8 37.25 8.08 12.57
CA VAL A 8 36.43 7.79 11.40
C VAL A 8 35.29 6.91 11.90
N ARG A 9 34.10 7.50 12.04
CA ARG A 9 32.85 6.75 12.08
C ARG A 9 32.62 6.25 10.66
N ASP A 10 33.25 5.13 10.32
CA ASP A 10 32.76 4.27 9.24
C ASP A 10 31.43 3.69 9.74
N GLY A 11 30.35 4.45 9.51
CA GLY A 11 29.03 3.87 9.43
C GLY A 11 29.02 3.00 8.18
N GLU A 12 29.56 1.79 8.30
CA GLU A 12 29.28 0.71 7.36
C GLU A 12 27.76 0.71 7.17
N ASN A 13 27.34 1.01 5.94
CA ASN A 13 25.97 0.97 5.50
C ASN A 13 25.57 -0.51 5.50
N ALA A 14 25.34 -1.05 6.70
CA ALA A 14 25.01 -2.45 6.92
C ALA A 14 23.79 -2.72 6.05
N SER A 15 24.00 -3.51 5.00
CA SER A 15 22.97 -3.78 4.00
C SER A 15 21.82 -4.49 4.72
N GLN A 16 20.75 -3.73 4.99
CA GLN A 16 19.57 -4.23 5.68
C GLN A 16 18.90 -5.25 4.77
N THR A 17 18.93 -6.51 5.17
CA THR A 17 18.25 -7.59 4.45
C THR A 17 16.82 -7.67 4.96
N ILE A 18 15.87 -7.75 4.04
CA ILE A 18 14.46 -7.97 4.37
C ILE A 18 14.17 -9.45 4.21
N LEU A 19 13.58 -10.04 5.23
CA LEU A 19 13.02 -11.38 5.22
C LEU A 19 11.51 -11.27 5.29
N ILE A 20 10.81 -12.27 4.78
CA ILE A 20 9.36 -12.34 4.81
C ILE A 20 8.93 -13.58 5.59
N ASN A 21 7.93 -13.41 6.45
CA ASN A 21 7.24 -14.53 7.07
C ASN A 21 5.98 -14.85 6.25
N ALA A 22 6.15 -15.62 5.17
CA ALA A 22 5.10 -15.87 4.17
C ALA A 22 3.82 -16.44 4.79
N ALA A 23 3.93 -17.40 5.73
CA ALA A 23 2.78 -17.99 6.39
C ALA A 23 1.99 -16.97 7.22
N PHE A 24 2.68 -16.09 7.95
CA PHE A 24 2.03 -15.06 8.77
C PHE A 24 1.45 -13.94 7.91
N LEU A 25 2.12 -13.56 6.81
CA LEU A 25 1.61 -12.58 5.87
C LEU A 25 0.31 -13.06 5.21
N GLN A 26 0.25 -14.35 4.83
CA GLN A 26 -0.99 -14.96 4.36
C GLN A 26 -2.08 -14.96 5.45
N GLU A 27 -1.74 -15.30 6.70
CA GLU A 27 -2.69 -15.27 7.82
C GLU A 27 -3.26 -13.87 8.08
N ILE A 28 -2.43 -12.81 8.03
CA ILE A 28 -2.89 -11.42 8.14
C ILE A 28 -3.90 -11.10 7.04
N LYS A 29 -3.57 -11.44 5.77
CA LYS A 29 -4.44 -11.18 4.61
C LYS A 29 -5.77 -11.93 4.70
N ASP A 30 -5.76 -13.20 5.11
CA ASP A 30 -6.96 -14.01 5.28
C ASP A 30 -7.84 -13.52 6.45
N SER A 31 -7.23 -12.87 7.45
CA SER A 31 -7.91 -12.37 8.65
C SER A 31 -8.62 -11.03 8.44
N ASN A 32 -8.47 -10.38 7.28
CA ASN A 32 -9.06 -9.06 7.00
C ASN A 32 -10.00 -9.06 5.77
N PRO A 33 -11.12 -9.82 5.81
CA PRO A 33 -12.10 -9.84 4.71
C PRO A 33 -12.75 -8.46 4.48
N ASN A 34 -12.83 -7.62 5.52
CA ASN A 34 -13.44 -6.31 5.44
C ASN A 34 -12.69 -5.38 4.47
N LEU A 35 -11.35 -5.44 4.44
CA LEU A 35 -10.54 -4.68 3.48
C LEU A 35 -10.95 -5.01 2.04
N TRP A 36 -11.08 -6.29 1.72
CA TRP A 36 -11.45 -6.75 0.38
C TRP A 36 -12.87 -6.36 0.01
N HIS A 37 -13.80 -6.44 0.96
CA HIS A 37 -15.15 -5.96 0.76
C HIS A 37 -15.17 -4.44 0.49
N ALA A 38 -14.50 -3.63 1.31
CA ALA A 38 -14.44 -2.18 1.11
C ALA A 38 -13.80 -1.80 -0.23
N ALA A 39 -12.70 -2.45 -0.62
CA ALA A 39 -12.05 -2.22 -1.91
C ALA A 39 -12.93 -2.63 -3.10
N SER A 40 -13.67 -3.73 -2.98
CA SER A 40 -14.61 -4.19 -4.01
C SER A 40 -15.81 -3.26 -4.13
N GLU A 41 -16.35 -2.79 -3.01
CA GLU A 41 -17.47 -1.84 -2.99
C GLU A 41 -17.06 -0.51 -3.63
N LEU A 42 -15.89 0.03 -3.29
CA LEU A 42 -15.38 1.26 -3.88
C LEU A 42 -15.19 1.14 -5.39
N ARG A 43 -14.69 0.00 -5.87
CA ARG A 43 -14.56 -0.29 -7.30
C ARG A 43 -15.92 -0.35 -8.00
N ALA A 44 -16.87 -1.08 -7.42
CA ALA A 44 -18.22 -1.16 -7.95
C ALA A 44 -18.90 0.22 -8.01
N MET A 45 -18.66 1.07 -7.02
CA MET A 45 -19.11 2.47 -7.07
C MET A 45 -18.50 3.20 -8.26
N CYS A 46 -17.20 3.04 -8.56
CA CYS A 46 -16.56 3.70 -9.71
C CYS A 46 -17.03 3.18 -11.07
N GLU A 47 -17.35 1.89 -11.16
CA GLU A 47 -17.79 1.22 -12.39
C GLU A 47 -19.29 1.38 -12.68
N SER A 48 -20.06 1.94 -11.75
CA SER A 48 -21.49 2.16 -11.99
C SER A 48 -21.69 3.24 -13.06
N ASP A 49 -22.59 2.98 -14.01
CA ASP A 49 -23.02 3.97 -15.01
C ASP A 49 -23.83 5.13 -14.39
N GLU A 50 -23.93 5.19 -13.05
CA GLU A 50 -24.79 6.11 -12.30
C GLU A 50 -24.14 7.47 -12.01
N TRP A 51 -22.86 7.65 -12.35
CA TRP A 51 -22.17 8.94 -12.29
C TRP A 51 -22.62 9.87 -13.43
N ASP A 52 -23.89 10.26 -13.37
CA ASP A 52 -24.43 11.35 -14.17
C ASP A 52 -24.68 12.58 -13.30
N ALA A 53 -24.47 13.77 -13.85
CA ALA A 53 -24.66 15.01 -13.09
C ALA A 53 -26.13 15.26 -12.71
N GLU A 54 -27.07 14.62 -13.41
CA GLU A 54 -28.50 14.72 -13.11
C GLU A 54 -28.96 13.68 -12.06
N THR A 55 -28.29 12.53 -11.95
CA THR A 55 -28.67 11.43 -11.03
C THR A 55 -27.75 11.29 -9.83
N THR A 56 -26.54 11.86 -9.88
CA THR A 56 -25.60 11.83 -8.74
C THR A 56 -26.17 12.71 -7.63
N THR A 57 -26.71 12.05 -6.61
CA THR A 57 -27.22 12.74 -5.43
C THR A 57 -26.08 13.09 -4.49
N ARG A 58 -26.32 14.08 -3.62
CA ARG A 58 -25.44 14.38 -2.48
C ARG A 58 -25.19 13.14 -1.60
N ASP A 59 -26.15 12.23 -1.54
CA ASP A 59 -26.03 11.02 -0.73
C ASP A 59 -25.09 9.99 -1.36
N HIS A 60 -25.02 9.90 -2.69
CA HIS A 60 -23.99 9.10 -3.38
C HIS A 60 -22.58 9.61 -3.06
N ILE A 61 -22.36 10.93 -3.11
CA ILE A 61 -21.06 11.53 -2.77
C ILE A 61 -20.69 11.25 -1.31
N LYS A 62 -21.63 11.38 -0.37
CA LYS A 62 -21.39 11.04 1.05
C LYS A 62 -21.04 9.57 1.24
N GLN A 63 -21.70 8.66 0.53
CA GLN A 63 -21.40 7.24 0.60
C GLN A 63 -19.98 6.97 0.10
N PHE A 64 -19.58 7.63 -0.98
CA PHE A 64 -18.25 7.52 -1.55
C PHE A 64 -17.15 8.03 -0.61
N VAL A 65 -17.35 9.20 0.01
CA VAL A 65 -16.44 9.75 1.04
C VAL A 65 -16.28 8.78 2.21
N ARG A 66 -17.39 8.21 2.68
CA ARG A 66 -17.37 7.22 3.77
C ARG A 66 -16.60 5.96 3.40
N ALA A 67 -16.85 5.42 2.20
CA ALA A 67 -16.17 4.22 1.72
C ALA A 67 -14.65 4.44 1.57
N LEU A 68 -14.23 5.60 1.07
CA LEU A 68 -12.81 5.97 1.00
C LEU A 68 -12.18 6.09 2.40
N GLY A 69 -12.87 6.73 3.34
CA GLY A 69 -12.40 6.86 4.72
C GLY A 69 -12.26 5.51 5.42
N GLU A 70 -13.25 4.63 5.25
CA GLU A 70 -13.20 3.26 5.78
C GLU A 70 -12.05 2.45 5.17
N LEU A 71 -11.87 2.54 3.84
CA LEU A 71 -10.76 1.87 3.17
C LEU A 71 -9.40 2.37 3.67
N ARG A 72 -9.25 3.68 3.93
CA ARG A 72 -8.02 4.26 4.48
C ARG A 72 -7.68 3.66 5.83
N ASP A 73 -8.66 3.56 6.72
CA ASP A 73 -8.44 3.05 8.06
C ASP A 73 -8.11 1.54 8.03
N LEU A 74 -8.78 0.78 7.15
CA LEU A 74 -8.50 -0.65 6.94
C LEU A 74 -7.11 -0.89 6.35
N ILE A 75 -6.70 -0.11 5.34
CA ILE A 75 -5.36 -0.20 4.74
C ILE A 75 -4.28 0.18 5.75
N SER A 76 -4.49 1.23 6.54
CA SER A 76 -3.53 1.63 7.58
C SER A 76 -3.28 0.49 8.58
N LEU A 77 -4.35 -0.19 9.00
CA LEU A 77 -4.22 -1.34 9.90
C LEU A 77 -3.52 -2.51 9.21
N GLN A 78 -3.92 -2.85 7.98
CA GLN A 78 -3.35 -3.95 7.21
C GLN A 78 -1.84 -3.77 7.03
N PHE A 79 -1.40 -2.64 6.48
CA PHE A 79 0.02 -2.35 6.25
C PHE A 79 0.79 -2.32 7.56
N GLY A 80 0.21 -1.75 8.63
CA GLY A 80 0.81 -1.77 9.95
C GLY A 80 1.06 -3.19 10.49
N LEU A 81 0.13 -4.13 10.26
CA LEU A 81 0.29 -5.52 10.64
C LEU A 81 1.34 -6.24 9.78
N GLU A 82 1.28 -6.06 8.46
CA GLU A 82 2.24 -6.66 7.52
C GLU A 82 3.67 -6.17 7.81
N GLU A 83 3.88 -4.88 8.01
CA GLU A 83 5.19 -4.32 8.34
C GLU A 83 5.71 -4.75 9.72
N SER A 84 4.81 -4.93 10.69
CA SER A 84 5.21 -5.31 12.06
C SER A 84 5.52 -6.80 12.19
N TYR A 85 4.85 -7.65 11.41
CA TYR A 85 4.87 -9.10 11.62
C TYR A 85 5.14 -9.94 10.38
N GLY A 86 4.84 -9.42 9.18
CA GLY A 86 5.10 -10.08 7.90
C GLY A 86 6.50 -9.80 7.36
N TYR A 87 6.98 -8.57 7.49
CA TYR A 87 8.30 -8.14 7.04
C TYR A 87 9.29 -8.05 8.22
N LEU A 88 10.44 -8.73 8.09
CA LEU A 88 11.46 -8.81 9.12
C LEU A 88 12.76 -8.18 8.63
N HIS A 89 13.27 -7.21 9.39
CA HIS A 89 14.54 -6.56 9.08
C HIS A 89 15.70 -7.23 9.82
N ALA A 90 16.62 -7.84 9.07
CA ALA A 90 17.84 -8.40 9.61
C ALA A 90 19.00 -7.40 9.45
N SER A 91 19.59 -7.02 10.58
CA SER A 91 20.83 -6.24 10.62
C SER A 91 22.03 -7.18 10.65
N GLY A 92 22.84 -7.17 9.59
CA GLY A 92 24.05 -8.00 9.48
C GLY A 92 24.21 -8.60 8.09
N PRO A 93 25.33 -9.32 7.84
CA PRO A 93 25.50 -10.02 6.58
C PRO A 93 24.34 -11.01 6.40
N PRO A 94 23.79 -11.15 5.18
CA PRO A 94 22.72 -12.10 4.92
C PRO A 94 23.18 -13.49 5.38
N PRO A 95 22.27 -14.35 5.87
CA PRO A 95 22.63 -15.69 6.30
C PRO A 95 23.43 -16.36 5.17
N GLN A 96 24.46 -17.15 5.50
CA GLN A 96 25.48 -17.64 4.55
C GLN A 96 24.91 -18.41 3.34
N LEU A 97 23.62 -18.74 3.36
CA LEU A 97 22.86 -19.41 2.31
C LEU A 97 22.04 -18.46 1.41
N ALA A 98 21.72 -17.25 1.85
CA ALA A 98 20.89 -16.28 1.12
C ALA A 98 21.52 -15.74 -0.19
N PRO A 99 22.79 -15.31 -0.23
CA PRO A 99 23.41 -14.85 -1.49
C PRO A 99 23.75 -16.00 -2.47
N LEU A 100 23.42 -17.26 -2.13
CA LEU A 100 23.57 -18.40 -3.03
C LEU A 100 22.30 -18.67 -3.86
N GLN A 101 21.19 -17.98 -3.57
CA GLN A 101 20.00 -18.01 -4.41
C GLN A 101 20.21 -17.10 -5.63
N PRO A 102 20.04 -17.61 -6.86
CA PRO A 102 20.33 -16.88 -8.09
C PRO A 102 19.47 -15.62 -8.29
N ASP A 103 18.37 -15.49 -7.55
CA ASP A 103 17.39 -14.40 -7.61
C ASP A 103 17.35 -13.54 -6.33
N PHE A 104 18.30 -13.72 -5.39
CA PHE A 104 18.30 -13.01 -4.10
C PHE A 104 18.21 -11.49 -4.25
N GLU A 105 19.00 -10.88 -5.14
CA GLU A 105 18.98 -9.42 -5.35
C GLU A 105 17.63 -8.92 -5.89
N ASP A 106 17.01 -9.69 -6.78
CA ASP A 106 15.70 -9.37 -7.37
C ASP A 106 14.60 -9.49 -6.31
N VAL A 107 14.62 -10.53 -5.47
CA VAL A 107 13.69 -10.69 -4.34
C VAL A 107 13.86 -9.56 -3.33
N GLN A 108 15.08 -9.20 -2.95
CA GLN A 108 15.34 -8.06 -2.06
C GLN A 108 14.87 -6.73 -2.65
N LYS A 109 14.95 -6.55 -3.98
CA LYS A 109 14.39 -5.38 -4.65
C LYS A 109 12.86 -5.36 -4.60
N GLN A 110 12.22 -6.51 -4.84
CA GLN A 110 10.76 -6.64 -4.77
C GLN A 110 10.22 -6.43 -3.36
N LEU A 111 10.88 -6.97 -2.33
CA LEU A 111 10.51 -6.74 -0.92
C LEU A 111 10.59 -5.26 -0.53
N ARG A 112 11.67 -4.56 -0.93
CA ARG A 112 11.77 -3.11 -0.73
C ARG A 112 10.67 -2.36 -1.47
N GLN A 113 10.38 -2.77 -2.70
CA GLN A 113 9.32 -2.17 -3.50
C GLN A 113 7.94 -2.35 -2.83
N ALA A 114 7.63 -3.51 -2.26
CA ALA A 114 6.37 -3.75 -1.57
C ALA A 114 6.20 -2.80 -0.36
N LEU A 115 7.24 -2.68 0.49
CA LEU A 115 7.23 -1.74 1.62
C LEU A 115 7.14 -0.27 1.18
N GLU A 116 7.85 0.12 0.12
CA GLU A 116 7.73 1.48 -0.45
C GLU A 116 6.31 1.75 -0.98
N GLN A 117 5.65 0.73 -1.54
CA GLN A 117 4.27 0.83 -2.03
C GLN A 117 3.27 1.06 -0.90
N HIS A 118 3.48 0.52 0.31
CA HIS A 118 2.57 0.77 1.44
C HIS A 118 2.44 2.26 1.74
N CYS A 119 3.57 2.92 1.94
CA CYS A 119 3.62 4.36 2.23
C CYS A 119 2.97 5.16 1.10
N ARG A 120 3.32 4.84 -0.16
CA ARG A 120 2.77 5.52 -1.32
C ARG A 120 1.26 5.35 -1.44
N LEU A 121 0.76 4.10 -1.37
CA LEU A 121 -0.68 3.81 -1.49
C LEU A 121 -1.47 4.46 -0.37
N TYR A 122 -0.94 4.45 0.86
CA TYR A 122 -1.59 5.11 1.99
C TYR A 122 -1.70 6.62 1.77
N LEU A 123 -0.65 7.28 1.27
CA LEU A 123 -0.68 8.71 0.96
C LEU A 123 -1.61 9.03 -0.22
N ASP A 124 -1.55 8.26 -1.30
CA ASP A 124 -2.44 8.40 -2.45
C ASP A 124 -3.92 8.30 -1.99
N LEU A 125 -4.22 7.38 -1.07
CA LEU A 125 -5.57 7.24 -0.51
C LEU A 125 -5.95 8.38 0.43
N CYS A 126 -5.03 8.91 1.24
CA CYS A 126 -5.28 10.11 2.03
C CYS A 126 -5.67 11.29 1.13
N ASP A 127 -4.92 11.51 0.05
CA ASP A 127 -5.21 12.57 -0.93
C ASP A 127 -6.59 12.38 -1.57
N LEU A 128 -6.98 11.14 -1.89
CA LEU A 128 -8.33 10.85 -2.42
C LEU A 128 -9.43 11.11 -1.40
N VAL A 129 -9.21 10.78 -0.12
CA VAL A 129 -10.17 11.10 0.95
C VAL A 129 -10.34 12.61 1.06
N GLU A 130 -9.25 13.37 1.13
CA GLU A 130 -9.29 14.83 1.21
C GLU A 130 -10.02 15.45 0.01
N GLN A 131 -9.70 15.01 -1.20
CA GLN A 131 -10.39 15.46 -2.41
C GLN A 131 -11.89 15.14 -2.37
N SER A 132 -12.27 13.97 -1.86
CA SER A 132 -13.69 13.57 -1.74
C SER A 132 -14.46 14.50 -0.79
N GLU A 133 -13.84 14.89 0.32
CA GLU A 133 -14.42 15.81 1.29
C GLU A 133 -14.58 17.22 0.70
N GLU A 134 -13.61 17.68 -0.09
CA GLU A 134 -13.71 18.95 -0.81
C GLU A 134 -14.87 18.95 -1.82
N LEU A 135 -15.01 17.89 -2.62
CA LEU A 135 -16.10 17.73 -3.58
C LEU A 135 -17.46 17.72 -2.86
N GLN A 136 -17.56 17.06 -1.71
CA GLN A 136 -18.76 17.06 -0.89
C GLN A 136 -19.10 18.45 -0.35
N TYR A 137 -18.10 19.22 0.11
CA TYR A 137 -18.31 20.52 0.74
C TYR A 137 -18.61 21.63 -0.26
N ARG A 138 -17.82 21.73 -1.34
CA ARG A 138 -17.93 22.79 -2.35
C ARG A 138 -18.99 22.48 -3.41
N GLY A 139 -19.39 21.21 -3.53
CA GLY A 139 -20.09 20.70 -4.69
C GLY A 139 -19.14 20.52 -5.88
N CYS A 140 -19.57 19.73 -6.87
CA CYS A 140 -18.77 19.43 -8.04
C CYS A 140 -19.63 19.40 -9.30
N ASP A 141 -19.04 19.73 -10.44
CA ASP A 141 -19.65 19.46 -11.73
C ASP A 141 -19.36 18.02 -12.19
N ARG A 142 -20.00 17.62 -13.30
CA ARG A 142 -19.83 16.28 -13.89
C ARG A 142 -18.38 15.95 -14.20
N SER A 143 -17.62 16.91 -14.70
CA SER A 143 -16.25 16.69 -15.16
C SER A 143 -15.33 16.42 -13.98
N ALA A 144 -15.47 17.19 -12.90
CA ALA A 144 -14.71 17.00 -11.67
C ALA A 144 -15.00 15.63 -11.05
N LEU A 145 -16.27 15.22 -11.06
CA LEU A 145 -16.69 13.94 -10.51
C LEU A 145 -16.15 12.74 -11.30
N LEU A 146 -16.24 12.79 -12.63
CA LEU A 146 -15.68 11.74 -13.50
C LEU A 146 -14.17 11.65 -13.39
N ALA A 147 -13.47 12.80 -13.32
CA ALA A 147 -12.04 12.82 -13.11
C ALA A 147 -11.66 12.22 -11.74
N PHE A 148 -12.45 12.47 -10.71
CA PHE A 148 -12.23 11.89 -9.39
C PHE A 148 -12.48 10.37 -9.37
N ALA A 149 -13.56 9.90 -9.99
CA ALA A 149 -13.83 8.47 -10.13
C ALA A 149 -12.71 7.73 -10.86
N GLU A 150 -12.13 8.32 -11.92
CA GLU A 150 -10.97 7.73 -12.62
C GLU A 150 -9.72 7.67 -11.72
N GLN A 151 -9.48 8.66 -10.86
CA GLN A 151 -8.37 8.61 -9.90
C GLN A 151 -8.55 7.45 -8.90
N VAL A 152 -9.77 7.24 -8.40
CA VAL A 152 -10.07 6.11 -7.50
C VAL A 152 -9.94 4.77 -8.23
N ALA A 153 -10.38 4.70 -9.49
CA ALA A 153 -10.18 3.51 -10.32
C ALA A 153 -8.69 3.22 -10.54
N GLN A 154 -7.87 4.25 -10.76
CA GLN A 154 -6.42 4.12 -10.86
C GLN A 154 -5.80 3.62 -9.55
N PHE A 155 -6.20 4.18 -8.41
CA PHE A 155 -5.78 3.68 -7.10
C PHE A 155 -6.11 2.19 -6.91
N SER A 156 -7.34 1.79 -7.27
CA SER A 156 -7.77 0.38 -7.19
C SER A 156 -6.89 -0.56 -8.04
N ARG A 157 -6.43 -0.09 -9.21
CA ARG A 157 -5.49 -0.83 -10.08
C ARG A 157 -4.12 -0.98 -9.42
N GLU A 158 -3.58 0.09 -8.83
CA GLU A 158 -2.30 0.05 -8.13
C GLU A 158 -2.36 -0.84 -6.88
N MET A 159 -3.44 -0.78 -6.10
CA MET A 159 -3.66 -1.68 -4.96
C MET A 159 -3.67 -3.15 -5.41
N THR A 160 -4.41 -3.46 -6.49
CA THR A 160 -4.44 -4.82 -7.04
C THR A 160 -3.06 -5.29 -7.51
N ARG A 161 -2.24 -4.38 -8.06
CA ARG A 161 -0.88 -4.68 -8.50
C ARG A 161 0.06 -4.95 -7.33
N HIS A 162 -0.07 -4.19 -6.25
CA HIS A 162 0.66 -4.40 -5.01
C HIS A 162 0.34 -5.78 -4.41
N GLU A 163 -0.94 -6.13 -4.32
CA GLU A 163 -1.37 -7.44 -3.79
C GLU A 163 -0.85 -8.62 -4.62
N ARG A 164 -0.75 -8.46 -5.95
CA ARG A 164 -0.11 -9.49 -6.80
C ARG A 164 1.38 -9.62 -6.52
N LEU A 165 2.08 -8.50 -6.32
CA LEU A 165 3.51 -8.52 -5.98
C LEU A 165 3.72 -9.28 -4.67
N GLU A 166 2.90 -9.03 -3.66
CA GLU A 166 3.01 -9.72 -2.38
C GLU A 166 2.63 -11.20 -2.48
N ALA A 167 1.60 -11.56 -3.25
CA ALA A 167 1.26 -12.96 -3.51
C ALA A 167 2.44 -13.70 -4.17
N GLU A 168 3.09 -13.10 -5.17
CA GLU A 168 4.28 -13.66 -5.82
C GLU A 168 5.45 -13.82 -4.84
N LEU A 169 5.62 -12.90 -3.90
CA LEU A 169 6.65 -12.98 -2.86
C LEU A 169 6.36 -14.08 -1.84
N ILE A 170 5.10 -14.23 -1.42
CA ILE A 170 4.65 -15.30 -0.51
C ILE A 170 4.85 -16.67 -1.17
N GLU A 171 4.44 -16.84 -2.44
CA GLU A 171 4.56 -18.10 -3.17
C GLU A 171 6.01 -18.57 -3.36
N ARG A 172 6.98 -17.65 -3.42
CA ARG A 172 8.40 -17.98 -3.59
C ARG A 172 9.09 -18.48 -2.33
N GLU A 173 8.53 -18.19 -1.16
CA GLU A 173 9.10 -18.54 0.15
C GLU A 173 8.45 -19.78 0.77
N LEU A 174 7.31 -20.23 0.21
CA LEU A 174 6.64 -21.49 0.53
C LEU A 174 7.20 -22.66 -0.28
#